data_AF-A0A7S4Q626-F1
#
_entry.id   AF-A0A7S4Q626-F1
#
_cell.length_a   1.000
_cell.length_b   1.000
_cell.length_c   1.000
_cell.angle_alpha   90.00
_cell.angle_beta   90.00
_cell.angle_gamma   90.00
#
_symmetry.space_group_name_H-M   'P 1'
#
loop_
_entity.id
_entity.type
_entity.pdbx_description
1 polymer ?
#
loop_
_entity_poly.entity_id
_entity_poly.type
_entity_poly.pdbx_seq_one_letter_code
_entity_poly.pdbx_strand_id
1 'polypeptide(L)'
;AKVALEMQRHGSTMIMFADQDELEKSGFDSVPGYDTQDVEGDETGQNHSLLAHVMAAHRVGPEFACKNRPEYICDAPLEEVFHLVTDTGYAHAYRKEFATKPGSVLAITMDSLIGNCGYAGSSPLGRHSSFRFPDCQGTYHYSDETCDYECLATEYFHHFVASINGEYPWGSGDMCGNETHRALEWELCLNAPDGNLTPSRERLRRGDPDGFALIMDRAFKVPQRMP
;
A
#
# COMPACT_ATOMS: atom_id res chain seq x y z
N ALA A 1 -0.96 18.37 10.04
CA ALA A 1 -1.27 19.70 9.48
C ALA A 1 -0.95 19.74 7.99
N LYS A 2 0.33 19.65 7.57
CA LYS A 2 0.70 19.70 6.14
C LYS A 2 0.03 18.62 5.28
N VAL A 3 0.16 17.35 5.67
CA VAL A 3 -0.47 16.20 4.98
C VAL A 3 -1.99 16.39 4.86
N ALA A 4 -2.68 16.60 5.98
CA ALA A 4 -4.14 16.83 5.99
C ALA A 4 -4.59 18.03 5.15
N LEU A 5 -3.78 19.10 5.05
CA LEU A 5 -4.08 20.24 4.18
C LEU A 5 -3.97 19.88 2.70
N GLU A 6 -2.99 19.07 2.31
CA GLU A 6 -2.90 18.58 0.93
C GLU A 6 -4.06 17.62 0.61
N MET A 7 -4.40 16.71 1.52
CA MET A 7 -5.58 15.87 1.37
C MET A 7 -6.85 16.69 1.12
N GLN A 8 -7.07 17.73 1.93
CA GLN A 8 -8.20 18.64 1.74
C GLN A 8 -8.16 19.38 0.39
N ARG A 9 -6.97 19.79 -0.07
CA ARG A 9 -6.80 20.50 -1.36
C ARG A 9 -7.05 19.59 -2.56
N HIS A 10 -6.68 18.33 -2.44
CA HIS A 10 -6.79 17.33 -3.50
C HIS A 10 -8.12 16.57 -3.46
N GLY A 11 -9.00 16.91 -2.52
CA GLY A 11 -10.35 16.37 -2.47
C GLY A 11 -10.39 14.91 -2.05
N SER A 12 -9.46 14.47 -1.19
CA SER A 12 -9.34 13.07 -0.75
C SER A 12 -10.68 12.55 -0.23
N THR A 13 -11.32 11.72 -1.06
CA THR A 13 -12.65 11.19 -0.81
C THR A 13 -12.61 9.70 -1.05
N MET A 14 -13.19 8.92 -0.13
CA MET A 14 -13.41 7.50 -0.31
C MET A 14 -14.90 7.21 -0.19
N ILE A 15 -15.46 6.48 -1.15
CA ILE A 15 -16.84 6.02 -1.15
C ILE A 15 -16.80 4.51 -0.95
N MET A 16 -17.32 4.04 0.18
CA MET A 16 -17.36 2.63 0.53
C MET A 16 -18.79 2.11 0.44
N PHE A 17 -18.97 1.02 -0.29
CA PHE A 17 -20.21 0.24 -0.35
C PHE A 17 -20.08 -1.00 0.52
N ALA A 18 -21.17 -1.42 1.16
CA ALA A 18 -21.21 -2.57 2.06
C ALA A 18 -21.00 -3.91 1.34
N ASP A 19 -21.39 -3.97 0.06
CA ASP A 19 -21.19 -5.12 -0.82
C ASP A 19 -21.29 -4.71 -2.30
N GLN A 20 -20.99 -5.68 -3.18
CA GLN A 20 -21.08 -5.52 -4.63
C GLN A 20 -22.51 -5.18 -5.09
N ASP A 21 -23.53 -5.73 -4.44
CA ASP A 21 -24.93 -5.48 -4.78
C ASP A 21 -25.32 -4.01 -4.52
N GLU A 22 -24.85 -3.41 -3.43
CA GLU A 22 -25.09 -2.01 -3.10
C GLU A 22 -24.41 -1.09 -4.11
N LEU A 23 -23.16 -1.40 -4.47
CA LEU A 23 -22.44 -0.70 -5.51
C LEU A 23 -23.20 -0.74 -6.84
N GLU A 24 -23.58 -1.92 -7.33
CA GLU A 24 -24.29 -2.07 -8.61
C GLU A 24 -25.62 -1.29 -8.60
N LYS A 25 -26.36 -1.34 -7.48
CA LYS A 25 -27.61 -0.57 -7.32
C LYS A 25 -27.38 0.94 -7.29
N SER A 26 -26.21 1.39 -6.82
CA SER A 26 -25.87 2.81 -6.78
C SER A 26 -25.51 3.37 -8.16
N GLY A 27 -25.13 2.50 -9.11
CA GLY A 27 -24.67 2.86 -10.46
C GLY A 27 -23.25 3.40 -10.52
N PHE A 28 -22.49 3.36 -9.41
CA PHE A 28 -21.09 3.78 -9.37
C PHE A 28 -20.13 2.80 -10.06
N ASP A 29 -20.54 1.54 -10.24
CA ASP A 29 -19.85 0.52 -11.05
C ASP A 29 -19.68 0.93 -12.53
N SER A 30 -20.48 1.87 -13.00
CA SER A 30 -20.41 2.43 -14.36
C SER A 30 -19.52 3.67 -14.48
N VAL A 31 -18.94 4.15 -13.38
CA VAL A 31 -18.05 5.31 -13.38
C VAL A 31 -16.62 4.86 -13.74
N PRO A 32 -15.96 5.49 -14.73
CA PRO A 32 -14.56 5.18 -15.06
C PRO A 32 -13.61 5.41 -13.87
N GLY A 33 -12.66 4.50 -13.64
CA GLY A 33 -11.73 4.55 -12.50
C GLY A 33 -12.25 3.88 -11.22
N TYR A 34 -13.28 3.03 -11.36
CA TYR A 34 -13.78 2.16 -10.29
C TYR A 34 -12.95 0.87 -10.22
N ASP A 35 -12.48 0.52 -9.01
CA ASP A 35 -11.92 -0.80 -8.70
C ASP A 35 -12.65 -1.42 -7.49
N THR A 36 -12.86 -2.74 -7.54
CA THR A 36 -13.56 -3.52 -6.50
C THR A 36 -12.66 -3.91 -5.33
N GLN A 37 -11.35 -3.94 -5.54
CA GLN A 37 -10.40 -4.71 -4.73
C GLN A 37 -9.13 -3.94 -4.39
N ASP A 38 -8.69 -3.05 -5.27
CA ASP A 38 -7.40 -2.38 -5.18
C ASP A 38 -7.50 -0.96 -5.75
N VAL A 39 -7.38 0.09 -4.92
CA VAL A 39 -7.68 1.48 -5.33
C VAL A 39 -6.46 2.37 -5.13
N GLU A 40 -5.45 2.15 -5.97
CA GLU A 40 -4.13 2.79 -5.83
C GLU A 40 -3.72 3.61 -7.05
N GLY A 41 -2.92 4.65 -6.83
CA GLY A 41 -2.13 5.27 -7.89
C GLY A 41 -2.91 5.59 -9.17
N ASP A 42 -2.51 4.97 -10.28
CA ASP A 42 -3.06 5.20 -11.62
C ASP A 42 -4.39 4.46 -11.89
N GLU A 43 -4.77 3.49 -11.06
CA GLU A 43 -6.03 2.75 -11.16
C GLU A 43 -7.23 3.64 -10.81
N THR A 44 -6.99 4.67 -10.00
CA THR A 44 -7.98 5.72 -9.68
C THR A 44 -8.10 6.80 -10.76
N GLY A 45 -7.25 6.78 -11.80
CA GLY A 45 -6.75 8.02 -12.38
C GLY A 45 -6.79 8.20 -13.90
N GLN A 46 -7.23 7.23 -14.70
CA GLN A 46 -7.22 7.41 -16.17
C GLN A 46 -8.30 8.41 -16.66
N ASN A 47 -9.33 8.73 -15.84
CA ASN A 47 -10.39 9.65 -16.22
C ASN A 47 -10.81 10.58 -15.06
N HIS A 48 -10.49 11.86 -15.17
CA HIS A 48 -10.69 12.92 -14.16
C HIS A 48 -12.17 13.23 -13.79
N SER A 49 -13.13 12.36 -14.10
CA SER A 49 -14.54 12.59 -13.79
C SER A 49 -14.87 12.40 -12.30
N LEU A 50 -14.10 11.57 -11.60
CA LEU A 50 -14.28 11.31 -10.17
C LEU A 50 -12.95 11.54 -9.43
N LEU A 51 -12.99 12.35 -8.37
CA LEU A 51 -11.85 12.61 -7.47
C LEU A 51 -12.00 11.79 -6.18
N ALA A 52 -12.53 10.58 -6.29
CA ALA A 52 -12.83 9.73 -5.15
C ALA A 52 -12.37 8.30 -5.43
N HIS A 53 -11.77 7.68 -4.42
CA HIS A 53 -11.50 6.25 -4.38
C HIS A 53 -12.84 5.56 -4.10
N VAL A 54 -13.21 4.59 -4.93
CA VAL A 54 -14.48 3.87 -4.78
C VAL A 54 -14.16 2.43 -4.46
N MET A 55 -14.80 1.89 -3.43
CA MET A 55 -14.55 0.53 -2.97
C MET A 55 -15.87 -0.15 -2.60
N ALA A 56 -15.98 -1.44 -2.92
CA ALA A 56 -17.00 -2.30 -2.33
C ALA A 56 -16.34 -3.24 -1.32
N ALA A 57 -16.87 -3.31 -0.09
CA ALA A 57 -16.35 -4.24 0.89
C ALA A 57 -16.57 -5.68 0.40
N HIS A 58 -15.49 -6.41 0.21
CA HIS A 58 -15.57 -7.78 -0.25
C HIS A 58 -15.71 -8.72 0.94
N ARG A 59 -16.95 -9.21 1.18
CA ARG A 59 -17.29 -10.25 2.18
C ARG A 59 -16.75 -9.96 3.59
N VAL A 60 -17.56 -9.35 4.44
CA VAL A 60 -17.24 -9.22 5.88
C VAL A 60 -17.71 -10.46 6.66
N GLY A 61 -16.80 -11.10 7.40
CA GLY A 61 -17.07 -12.32 8.16
C GLY A 61 -15.99 -12.62 9.22
N PRO A 62 -16.25 -13.52 10.19
CA PRO A 62 -15.29 -13.88 11.24
C PRO A 62 -13.94 -14.41 10.72
N GLU A 63 -13.90 -14.92 9.49
CA GLU A 63 -12.71 -15.36 8.77
C GLU A 63 -11.76 -14.22 8.36
N PHE A 64 -12.25 -12.98 8.37
CA PHE A 64 -11.48 -11.75 8.14
C PHE A 64 -11.08 -11.03 9.44
N ALA A 65 -11.33 -11.64 10.60
CA ALA A 65 -10.84 -11.10 11.85
C ALA A 65 -9.30 -11.07 11.84
N CYS A 66 -8.71 -9.97 12.29
CA CYS A 66 -7.26 -9.85 12.37
C CYS A 66 -6.71 -10.95 13.29
N LYS A 67 -5.76 -11.75 12.77
CA LYS A 67 -5.18 -12.91 13.47
C LYS A 67 -4.71 -12.61 14.91
N ASN A 68 -4.12 -11.43 15.11
CA ASN A 68 -3.53 -11.01 16.39
C ASN A 68 -4.44 -10.07 17.20
N ARG A 69 -5.52 -9.60 16.58
CA ARG A 69 -6.40 -8.53 17.05
C ARG A 69 -7.83 -8.88 16.65
N PRO A 70 -8.38 -10.03 17.09
CA PRO A 70 -9.62 -10.61 16.55
C PRO A 70 -10.85 -9.74 16.81
N GLU A 71 -10.73 -8.70 17.64
CA GLU A 71 -11.73 -7.64 17.81
C GLU A 71 -11.82 -6.66 16.63
N TYR A 72 -10.88 -6.72 15.69
CA TYR A 72 -10.84 -5.95 14.44
C TYR A 72 -11.00 -6.84 13.21
N ILE A 73 -11.46 -6.24 12.11
CA ILE A 73 -11.49 -6.85 10.79
C ILE A 73 -10.25 -6.37 10.03
N CYS A 74 -9.49 -7.31 9.47
CA CYS A 74 -8.40 -7.05 8.55
C CYS A 74 -8.98 -7.19 7.14
N ASP A 75 -9.54 -6.09 6.67
CA ASP A 75 -10.10 -5.95 5.33
C ASP A 75 -9.34 -4.89 4.53
N ALA A 76 -9.45 -4.99 3.21
CA ALA A 76 -8.81 -4.08 2.26
C ALA A 76 -9.11 -2.57 2.50
N PRO A 77 -10.26 -2.11 3.05
CA PRO A 77 -10.49 -0.70 3.31
C PRO A 77 -9.41 0.03 4.12
N LEU A 78 -8.73 -0.65 5.05
CA LEU A 78 -7.64 0.00 5.79
C LEU A 78 -6.47 0.36 4.86
N GLU A 79 -6.11 -0.54 3.97
CA GLU A 79 -5.09 -0.36 2.92
C GLU A 79 -5.44 0.81 2.01
N GLU A 80 -6.67 0.85 1.50
CA GLU A 80 -7.14 1.91 0.60
C GLU A 80 -7.16 3.29 1.25
N VAL A 81 -7.52 3.36 2.53
CA VAL A 81 -7.41 4.61 3.30
C VAL A 81 -5.96 5.08 3.35
N PHE A 82 -5.01 4.15 3.49
CA PHE A 82 -3.59 4.46 3.48
C PHE A 82 -3.09 4.88 2.10
N HIS A 83 -3.58 4.29 1.02
CA HIS A 83 -3.27 4.73 -0.35
C HIS A 83 -3.74 6.16 -0.56
N LEU A 84 -4.98 6.45 -0.19
CA LEU A 84 -5.52 7.80 -0.23
C LEU A 84 -4.66 8.80 0.56
N VAL A 85 -4.25 8.46 1.79
CA VAL A 85 -3.40 9.33 2.64
C VAL A 85 -2.01 9.52 2.02
N THR A 86 -1.46 8.50 1.38
CA THR A 86 -0.14 8.54 0.73
C THR A 86 -0.19 9.41 -0.52
N ASP A 87 -1.10 9.10 -1.43
CA ASP A 87 -1.16 9.65 -2.78
C ASP A 87 -1.60 11.11 -2.78
N THR A 88 -2.63 11.44 -2.00
CA THR A 88 -3.17 12.80 -1.96
C THR A 88 -2.58 13.64 -0.82
N GLY A 89 -1.97 13.00 0.17
CA GLY A 89 -1.41 13.63 1.35
C GLY A 89 0.11 13.71 1.32
N TYR A 90 0.80 12.60 1.61
CA TYR A 90 2.26 12.58 1.76
C TYR A 90 2.99 12.97 0.48
N ALA A 91 2.58 12.43 -0.66
CA ALA A 91 3.20 12.70 -1.97
C ALA A 91 3.17 14.19 -2.31
N HIS A 92 2.11 14.91 -1.94
CA HIS A 92 2.00 16.36 -2.17
C HIS A 92 2.66 17.19 -1.06
N ALA A 93 2.55 16.76 0.19
CA ALA A 93 3.09 17.49 1.32
C ALA A 93 4.63 17.46 1.33
N TYR A 94 5.23 16.37 0.87
CA TYR A 94 6.67 16.15 0.95
C TYR A 94 7.18 15.57 -0.37
N ARG A 95 7.01 16.32 -1.46
CA ARG A 95 7.29 15.86 -2.83
C ARG A 95 8.68 15.27 -3.04
N LYS A 96 9.70 15.79 -2.35
CA LYS A 96 11.06 15.27 -2.49
C LYS A 96 11.19 13.91 -1.82
N GLU A 97 10.49 13.70 -0.71
CA GLU A 97 10.62 12.53 0.13
C GLU A 97 9.63 11.43 -0.25
N PHE A 98 8.36 11.76 -0.46
CA PHE A 98 7.25 10.80 -0.56
C PHE A 98 6.46 10.86 -1.88
N ALA A 99 6.89 11.61 -2.90
CA ALA A 99 6.20 11.53 -4.18
C ALA A 99 6.28 10.10 -4.74
N THR A 100 5.19 9.60 -5.30
CA THR A 100 5.08 8.28 -5.95
C THR A 100 5.70 8.26 -7.35
N LYS A 101 6.67 9.15 -7.61
CA LYS A 101 7.26 9.40 -8.93
C LYS A 101 8.77 9.21 -8.88
N PRO A 102 9.39 8.86 -10.02
CA PRO A 102 10.84 8.71 -10.10
C PRO A 102 11.61 9.90 -9.53
N GLY A 103 12.61 9.60 -8.69
CA GLY A 103 13.53 10.58 -8.12
C GLY A 103 13.14 11.12 -6.74
N SER A 104 11.98 10.74 -6.20
CA SER A 104 11.72 10.92 -4.76
C SER A 104 12.56 9.96 -3.92
N VAL A 105 12.74 10.25 -2.64
CA VAL A 105 13.44 9.33 -1.72
C VAL A 105 12.71 7.99 -1.64
N LEU A 106 11.38 8.01 -1.46
CA LEU A 106 10.52 6.82 -1.43
C LEU A 106 10.73 5.93 -2.66
N ALA A 107 10.66 6.51 -3.86
CA ALA A 107 10.76 5.78 -5.11
C ALA A 107 12.17 5.22 -5.36
N ILE A 108 13.22 5.97 -4.98
CA ILE A 108 14.60 5.50 -5.05
C ILE A 108 14.83 4.30 -4.10
N THR A 109 14.28 4.37 -2.89
CA THR A 109 14.40 3.27 -1.92
C THR A 109 13.64 2.03 -2.38
N MET A 110 12.39 2.19 -2.84
CA MET A 110 11.60 1.13 -3.45
C MET A 110 12.36 0.43 -4.59
N ASP A 111 12.92 1.21 -5.51
CA ASP A 111 13.71 0.70 -6.64
C ASP A 111 14.89 -0.18 -6.19
N SER A 112 15.51 0.15 -5.06
CA SER A 112 16.60 -0.65 -4.48
C SER A 112 16.12 -2.01 -3.96
N LEU A 113 14.90 -2.09 -3.45
CA LEU A 113 14.32 -3.35 -2.95
C LEU A 113 13.74 -4.22 -4.06
N ILE A 114 13.18 -3.62 -5.11
CA ILE A 114 12.81 -4.34 -6.34
C ILE A 114 14.06 -4.98 -6.95
N GLY A 115 15.19 -4.27 -6.88
CA GLY A 115 16.48 -4.79 -7.31
C GLY A 115 16.43 -5.23 -8.78
N ASN A 116 16.90 -6.45 -9.05
CA ASN A 116 16.82 -7.00 -10.40
C ASN A 116 15.59 -7.92 -10.57
N CYS A 117 14.59 -7.87 -9.71
CA CYS A 117 13.34 -8.61 -9.93
C CYS A 117 12.44 -7.94 -10.95
N GLY A 118 12.48 -6.61 -11.05
CA GLY A 118 11.50 -5.89 -11.84
C GLY A 118 10.08 -6.04 -11.29
N TYR A 119 9.11 -5.58 -12.06
CA TYR A 119 7.68 -5.66 -11.77
C TYR A 119 6.91 -5.83 -13.09
N ALA A 120 5.65 -6.24 -12.99
CA ALA A 120 4.87 -6.64 -14.15
C ALA A 120 4.22 -5.46 -14.89
N GLY A 121 3.82 -4.40 -14.17
CA GLY A 121 3.30 -3.16 -14.75
C GLY A 121 4.30 -2.29 -15.52
N SER A 122 3.82 -1.12 -15.95
CA SER A 122 4.58 -0.20 -16.82
C SER A 122 5.59 0.66 -16.05
N SER A 123 6.77 0.88 -16.64
CA SER A 123 7.79 1.77 -16.06
C SER A 123 7.98 3.07 -16.83
N PRO A 124 7.86 4.24 -16.18
CA PRO A 124 8.19 5.51 -16.81
C PRO A 124 9.69 5.66 -17.09
N LEU A 125 10.53 4.82 -16.49
CA LEU A 125 11.99 4.88 -16.61
C LEU A 125 12.56 3.88 -17.62
N GLY A 126 11.72 3.01 -18.21
CA GLY A 126 12.15 1.95 -19.13
C GLY A 126 13.11 0.92 -18.50
N ARG A 127 13.16 0.85 -17.16
CA ARG A 127 13.89 -0.15 -16.39
C ARG A 127 12.92 -0.89 -15.47
N HIS A 128 13.33 -2.04 -14.95
CA HIS A 128 12.50 -2.87 -14.05
C HIS A 128 11.18 -3.37 -14.68
N SER A 129 10.92 -3.15 -15.98
CA SER A 129 9.70 -3.57 -16.70
C SER A 129 9.71 -5.04 -17.15
N SER A 130 10.41 -5.90 -16.44
CA SER A 130 10.45 -7.33 -16.72
C SER A 130 10.48 -8.04 -15.39
N PHE A 131 9.31 -8.50 -14.95
CA PHE A 131 9.18 -9.30 -13.75
C PHE A 131 9.92 -10.62 -13.90
N ARG A 132 10.82 -10.91 -12.95
CA ARG A 132 11.76 -12.04 -12.98
C ARG A 132 11.70 -12.91 -11.73
N PHE A 133 10.92 -12.57 -10.71
CA PHE A 133 10.78 -13.42 -9.53
C PHE A 133 10.23 -14.80 -9.94
N PRO A 134 10.79 -15.92 -9.44
CA PRO A 134 11.80 -16.03 -8.37
C PRO A 134 13.27 -16.00 -8.81
N ASP A 135 13.57 -15.87 -10.11
CA ASP A 135 14.92 -15.91 -10.67
C ASP A 135 15.64 -14.54 -10.61
N CYS A 136 15.65 -13.92 -9.44
CA CYS A 136 16.16 -12.56 -9.20
C CYS A 136 16.68 -12.34 -7.77
N GLN A 137 17.10 -11.11 -7.48
CA GLN A 137 17.54 -10.59 -6.20
C GLN A 137 16.79 -9.28 -5.94
N GLY A 138 15.90 -9.35 -4.97
CA GLY A 138 15.03 -8.29 -4.49
C GLY A 138 14.28 -8.82 -3.27
N THR A 139 13.60 -7.93 -2.56
CA THR A 139 12.75 -8.28 -1.40
C THR A 139 11.36 -7.67 -1.52
N TYR A 140 11.10 -6.98 -2.62
CA TYR A 140 9.82 -6.39 -2.97
C TYR A 140 9.49 -6.78 -4.41
N HIS A 141 8.39 -7.50 -4.58
CA HIS A 141 8.00 -8.17 -5.82
C HIS A 141 6.55 -7.80 -6.12
N TYR A 142 6.26 -7.40 -7.35
CA TYR A 142 4.88 -7.16 -7.78
C TYR A 142 4.65 -7.82 -9.12
N SER A 143 3.82 -8.86 -9.11
CA SER A 143 3.41 -9.58 -10.32
C SER A 143 2.14 -9.00 -10.95
N ASP A 144 1.51 -8.00 -10.32
CA ASP A 144 0.34 -7.37 -10.90
C ASP A 144 0.72 -6.49 -12.09
N GLU A 145 0.05 -6.73 -13.22
CA GLU A 145 0.24 -5.99 -14.47
C GLU A 145 -0.57 -4.69 -14.51
N THR A 146 -1.60 -4.55 -13.65
CA THR A 146 -2.42 -3.34 -13.58
C THR A 146 -1.74 -2.24 -12.75
N CYS A 147 -0.96 -2.64 -11.75
CA CYS A 147 -0.19 -1.74 -10.90
C CYS A 147 1.01 -1.11 -11.62
N ASP A 148 0.94 0.20 -11.90
CA ASP A 148 2.06 0.95 -12.47
C ASP A 148 3.09 1.44 -11.44
N TYR A 149 4.07 2.26 -11.85
CA TYR A 149 5.12 2.73 -10.95
C TYR A 149 4.61 3.61 -9.79
N GLU A 150 3.55 4.39 -10.00
CA GLU A 150 2.96 5.20 -8.93
C GLU A 150 2.31 4.29 -7.88
N CYS A 151 1.53 3.31 -8.33
CA CYS A 151 0.95 2.22 -7.53
C CYS A 151 2.03 1.50 -6.69
N LEU A 152 3.12 1.03 -7.30
CA LEU A 152 4.22 0.38 -6.56
C LEU A 152 4.83 1.23 -5.44
N ALA A 153 4.92 2.54 -5.64
CA ALA A 153 5.46 3.44 -4.63
C ALA A 153 4.47 3.62 -3.47
N THR A 154 3.18 3.64 -3.79
CA THR A 154 2.07 3.68 -2.83
C THR A 154 2.06 2.41 -1.98
N GLU A 155 2.17 1.26 -2.63
CA GLU A 155 2.24 -0.05 -1.97
C GLU A 155 3.48 -0.21 -1.12
N TYR A 156 4.65 0.16 -1.64
CA TYR A 156 5.87 0.15 -0.84
C TYR A 156 5.72 0.98 0.45
N PHE A 157 5.06 2.14 0.39
CA PHE A 157 4.75 2.91 1.59
C PHE A 157 3.79 2.14 2.52
N HIS A 158 2.73 1.55 1.97
CA HIS A 158 1.76 0.73 2.70
C HIS A 158 2.46 -0.43 3.43
N HIS A 159 3.16 -1.30 2.69
CA HIS A 159 3.92 -2.45 3.19
C HIS A 159 4.84 -2.08 4.34
N PHE A 160 5.52 -0.94 4.23
CA PHE A 160 6.41 -0.45 5.27
C PHE A 160 5.65 -0.04 6.54
N VAL A 161 4.58 0.74 6.39
CA VAL A 161 3.74 1.19 7.51
C VAL A 161 3.04 0.01 8.17
N ALA A 162 2.45 -0.90 7.40
CA ALA A 162 1.90 -2.17 7.84
C ALA A 162 2.91 -2.97 8.68
N SER A 163 4.12 -3.14 8.16
CA SER A 163 5.20 -3.85 8.85
C SER A 163 5.64 -3.17 10.15
N ILE A 164 5.76 -1.84 10.19
CA ILE A 164 6.15 -1.10 11.42
C ILE A 164 5.11 -1.26 12.55
N ASN A 165 3.84 -1.39 12.16
CA ASN A 165 2.69 -1.54 13.04
C ASN A 165 2.35 -3.00 13.35
N GLY A 166 2.96 -3.96 12.63
CA GLY A 166 2.75 -5.40 12.84
C GLY A 166 1.36 -5.88 12.46
N GLU A 167 0.67 -5.11 11.60
CA GLU A 167 -0.71 -5.31 11.16
C GLU A 167 -0.72 -5.19 9.64
N TYR A 168 -1.23 -6.23 8.97
CA TYR A 168 -1.38 -6.28 7.51
C TYR A 168 -2.87 -6.43 7.19
N PRO A 169 -3.49 -5.46 6.48
CA PRO A 169 -4.92 -5.43 6.24
C PRO A 169 -5.46 -6.42 5.21
N TRP A 170 -4.61 -7.21 4.55
CA TRP A 170 -5.06 -8.11 3.49
C TRP A 170 -5.09 -9.60 3.88
N GLY A 171 -6.18 -10.28 3.52
CA GLY A 171 -6.42 -11.71 3.78
C GLY A 171 -6.70 -12.04 5.25
N SER A 172 -6.51 -13.30 5.66
CA SER A 172 -6.69 -13.76 7.06
C SER A 172 -5.65 -13.19 8.05
N GLY A 173 -5.05 -12.02 7.75
CA GLY A 173 -4.00 -11.36 8.52
C GLY A 173 -2.70 -12.16 8.56
N ASP A 174 -2.39 -12.96 7.54
CA ASP A 174 -1.26 -13.90 7.56
C ASP A 174 -0.28 -13.80 6.38
N MET A 175 -0.33 -12.73 5.55
CA MET A 175 0.69 -12.51 4.51
C MET A 175 2.10 -12.66 5.08
N CYS A 176 2.35 -12.10 6.26
CA CYS A 176 3.66 -12.13 6.92
C CYS A 176 3.98 -13.43 7.68
N GLY A 177 2.99 -14.25 8.00
CA GLY A 177 3.19 -15.51 8.72
C GLY A 177 3.28 -16.72 7.80
N ASN A 178 2.97 -16.59 6.52
CA ASN A 178 3.23 -17.59 5.48
C ASN A 178 4.45 -17.19 4.65
N GLU A 179 5.53 -17.96 4.71
CA GLU A 179 6.77 -17.67 3.99
C GLU A 179 6.59 -17.60 2.47
N THR A 180 5.72 -18.44 1.91
CA THR A 180 5.43 -18.43 0.46
C THR A 180 4.69 -17.15 0.07
N HIS A 181 3.63 -16.77 0.81
CA HIS A 181 2.87 -15.56 0.48
C HIS A 181 3.73 -14.31 0.66
N ARG A 182 4.49 -14.24 1.76
CA ARG A 182 5.44 -13.16 2.00
C ARG A 182 6.48 -13.01 0.89
N ALA A 183 6.97 -14.12 0.34
CA ALA A 183 7.95 -14.10 -0.73
C ALA A 183 7.38 -13.63 -2.08
N LEU A 184 6.07 -13.76 -2.29
CA LEU A 184 5.43 -13.31 -3.53
C LEU A 184 5.42 -11.79 -3.67
N GLU A 185 5.52 -11.07 -2.56
CA GLU A 185 5.24 -9.63 -2.55
C GLU A 185 6.21 -8.83 -1.67
N TRP A 186 6.10 -8.95 -0.34
CA TRP A 186 6.91 -8.16 0.59
C TRP A 186 7.65 -9.02 1.61
N GLU A 187 8.92 -9.29 1.35
CA GLU A 187 9.73 -10.18 2.19
C GLU A 187 10.05 -9.61 3.58
N LEU A 188 9.92 -8.31 3.81
CA LEU A 188 10.43 -7.66 5.01
C LEU A 188 9.42 -7.56 6.17
N CYS A 189 8.23 -8.15 6.06
CA CYS A 189 7.27 -8.13 7.16
C CYS A 189 7.38 -9.31 8.14
N LEU A 190 6.87 -9.07 9.36
CA LEU A 190 6.69 -10.06 10.42
C LEU A 190 5.42 -9.74 11.22
N ASN A 191 4.66 -10.77 11.56
CA ASN A 191 3.54 -10.65 12.50
C ASN A 191 4.02 -10.31 13.93
N ALA A 192 3.20 -9.58 14.68
CA ALA A 192 3.42 -9.25 16.09
C ALA A 192 2.25 -9.73 16.99
N PRO A 193 2.06 -11.05 17.18
CA PRO A 193 0.91 -11.63 17.89
C PRO A 193 0.76 -11.21 19.35
N ASP A 194 1.85 -10.85 20.01
CA ASP A 194 1.91 -10.37 21.38
C ASP A 194 1.94 -8.84 21.47
N GLY A 195 1.76 -8.15 20.34
CA GLY A 195 1.93 -6.69 20.20
C GLY A 195 3.39 -6.23 20.28
N ASN A 196 4.37 -7.15 20.34
CA ASN A 196 5.78 -6.79 20.34
C ASN A 196 6.27 -6.49 18.92
N LEU A 197 6.29 -5.21 18.57
CA LEU A 197 6.73 -4.73 17.25
C LEU A 197 8.24 -4.77 17.03
N THR A 198 9.03 -5.13 18.05
CA THR A 198 10.50 -5.11 17.97
C THR A 198 11.05 -5.98 16.85
N PRO A 199 10.65 -7.26 16.70
CA PRO A 199 11.18 -8.12 15.66
C PRO A 199 10.89 -7.59 14.24
N SER A 200 9.66 -7.14 13.99
CA SER A 200 9.28 -6.57 12.70
C SER A 200 10.09 -5.31 12.37
N ARG A 201 10.22 -4.38 13.33
CA ARG A 201 11.01 -3.16 13.15
C ARG A 201 12.51 -3.43 12.97
N GLU A 202 13.06 -4.45 13.62
CA GLU A 202 14.45 -4.87 13.39
C GLU A 202 14.64 -5.49 12.00
N ARG A 203 13.66 -6.27 11.50
CA ARG A 203 13.70 -6.82 10.13
C ARG A 203 13.73 -5.70 9.10
N LEU A 204 12.82 -4.74 9.21
CA LEU A 204 12.78 -3.56 8.35
C LEU A 204 14.09 -2.77 8.42
N ARG A 205 14.59 -2.46 9.61
CA ARG A 205 15.83 -1.68 9.76
C ARG A 205 17.04 -2.36 9.10
N ARG A 206 17.07 -3.69 9.07
CA ARG A 206 18.18 -4.46 8.47
C ARG A 206 18.00 -4.67 6.97
N GLY A 207 16.78 -4.93 6.51
CA GLY A 207 16.46 -5.21 5.11
C GLY A 207 16.33 -3.95 4.26
N ASP A 208 15.83 -2.86 4.86
CA ASP A 208 15.66 -1.57 4.22
C ASP A 208 15.95 -0.42 5.22
N PRO A 209 17.24 -0.14 5.48
CA PRO A 209 17.64 0.92 6.41
C PRO A 209 17.23 2.32 5.93
N ASP A 210 17.18 2.56 4.62
CA ASP A 210 16.85 3.86 4.05
C ASP A 210 15.35 4.13 4.17
N GLY A 211 14.51 3.14 3.87
CA GLY A 211 13.06 3.19 4.08
C GLY A 211 12.72 3.33 5.56
N PHE A 212 13.45 2.59 6.41
CA PHE A 212 13.28 2.70 7.86
C PHE A 212 13.61 4.10 8.36
N ALA A 213 14.69 4.71 7.85
CA ALA A 213 15.05 6.08 8.21
C ALA A 213 14.01 7.10 7.72
N LEU A 214 13.52 6.95 6.49
CA LEU A 214 12.50 7.82 5.90
C LEU A 214 11.17 7.77 6.69
N ILE A 215 10.64 6.57 6.91
CA ILE A 215 9.32 6.36 7.52
C ILE A 215 9.34 6.67 9.03
N MET A 216 10.45 6.39 9.72
CA MET A 216 10.57 6.64 11.16
C MET A 216 10.99 8.08 11.49
N ASP A 217 11.29 8.92 10.50
CA ASP A 217 11.61 10.33 10.75
C ASP A 217 10.39 11.08 11.30
N ARG A 218 10.56 11.58 12.52
CA ARG A 218 9.52 12.31 13.27
C ARG A 218 9.14 13.63 12.61
N ALA A 219 9.96 14.16 11.70
CA ALA A 219 9.64 15.36 10.92
C ALA A 219 8.38 15.16 10.07
N PHE A 220 8.19 13.96 9.50
CA PHE A 220 7.10 13.67 8.58
C PHE A 220 5.82 13.24 9.27
N LYS A 221 5.93 12.71 10.51
CA LYS A 221 4.82 12.28 11.35
C LYS A 221 3.98 11.15 10.73
N VAL A 222 4.65 10.20 10.06
CA VAL A 222 4.03 8.97 9.56
C VAL A 222 3.35 8.21 10.71
N PRO A 223 2.12 7.69 10.56
CA PRO A 223 1.44 6.94 11.61
C PRO A 223 2.22 5.69 12.04
N GLN A 224 2.58 5.63 13.32
CA GLN A 224 3.27 4.48 13.93
C GLN A 224 2.36 3.66 14.86
N ARG A 225 1.05 3.89 14.75
CA ARG A 225 -0.02 3.12 15.37
C ARG A 225 -1.19 3.11 14.40
N MET A 226 -1.53 1.94 13.88
CA MET A 226 -2.79 1.75 13.15
C MET A 226 -3.92 1.42 14.14
N PRO A 227 -5.19 1.69 13.77
CA PRO A 227 -6.36 1.55 14.66
C PRO A 227 -6.58 0.13 15.21
#